data_AF-A0A7C6Z4K2-F1
#
_entry.id   AF-A0A7C6Z4K2-F1
#
_cell.length_a   1.000
_cell.length_b   1.000
_cell.length_c   1.000
_cell.angle_alpha   90.00
_cell.angle_beta   90.00
_cell.angle_gamma   90.00
#
_symmetry.space_group_name_H-M   'P 1'
#
loop_
_entity.id
_entity.type
_entity.pdbx_description
1 polymer ?
#
loop_
_entity_poly.entity_id
_entity_poly.type
_entity_poly.pdbx_seq_one_letter_code
_entity_poly.pdbx_strand_id
1 'polypeptide(L)'
;MGWSRKDLLHIEDLKPEEIQLILNTAKPMKDIMSRAVKKLPTFRGKSVYNLFFESSTRTRTSFETAAKILGADTTSLAVAQSSLNKGETLLDTVRTLQAMKPDIVVIRHS
;
A
#
# COMPACT_ATOMS: atom_id res chain seq x y z
N MET A 1 -6.29 -16.93 -15.74
CA MET A 1 -5.60 -15.64 -15.94
C MET A 1 -5.38 -15.00 -14.58
N GLY A 2 -4.15 -14.61 -14.27
CA GLY A 2 -3.77 -14.02 -13.00
C GLY A 2 -3.22 -12.61 -13.17
N TRP A 3 -3.04 -11.90 -12.06
CA TRP A 3 -2.38 -10.61 -12.04
C TRP A 3 -0.90 -10.76 -12.40
N SER A 4 -0.44 -10.14 -13.49
CA SER A 4 0.95 -10.23 -13.96
C SER A 4 1.72 -8.91 -13.84
N ARG A 5 1.08 -7.85 -13.32
CA ARG A 5 1.70 -6.54 -13.18
C ARG A 5 2.50 -6.47 -11.89
N LYS A 6 3.69 -5.90 -11.98
CA LYS A 6 4.48 -5.55 -10.79
C LYS A 6 3.87 -4.34 -10.07
N ASP A 7 3.59 -3.27 -10.83
CA ASP A 7 3.16 -1.97 -10.29
C ASP A 7 1.76 -1.59 -10.81
N LEU A 8 0.97 -0.88 -9.99
CA LEU A 8 -0.33 -0.32 -10.36
C LEU A 8 -0.25 1.21 -10.30
N LEU A 9 0.04 1.82 -11.45
CA LEU A 9 0.22 3.28 -11.57
C LEU A 9 -0.95 3.97 -12.28
N HIS A 10 -1.57 3.27 -13.25
CA HIS A 10 -2.70 3.76 -14.02
C HIS A 10 -3.74 2.66 -14.19
N ILE A 11 -5.01 3.06 -14.33
CA ILE A 11 -6.13 2.14 -14.56
C ILE A 11 -6.45 1.97 -16.05
N GLU A 12 -5.95 2.85 -16.90
CA GLU A 12 -6.28 2.93 -18.34
C GLU A 12 -5.90 1.65 -19.09
N ASP A 13 -4.74 1.07 -18.76
CA ASP A 13 -4.26 -0.14 -19.41
C ASP A 13 -4.81 -1.43 -18.78
N LEU A 14 -5.64 -1.34 -17.74
CA LEU A 14 -6.17 -2.54 -17.08
C LEU A 14 -7.17 -3.24 -17.99
N LYS A 15 -6.93 -4.53 -18.20
CA LYS A 15 -7.88 -5.35 -18.94
C LYS A 15 -9.13 -5.61 -18.08
N PRO A 16 -10.32 -5.80 -18.69
CA PRO A 16 -11.53 -6.11 -17.96
C PRO A 16 -11.38 -7.29 -16.99
N GLU A 17 -10.59 -8.30 -17.35
CA GLU A 17 -10.34 -9.48 -16.51
C GLU A 17 -9.49 -9.16 -15.28
N GLU A 18 -8.54 -8.23 -15.39
CA GLU A 18 -7.71 -7.76 -14.26
C GLU A 18 -8.57 -6.96 -13.26
N ILE A 19 -9.44 -6.09 -13.78
CA ILE A 19 -10.41 -5.35 -12.96
C ILE A 19 -11.34 -6.35 -12.25
N GLN A 20 -11.87 -7.31 -12.99
CA GLN A 20 -12.77 -8.32 -12.44
C GLN A 20 -12.07 -9.18 -11.37
N LEU A 21 -10.78 -9.48 -11.53
CA LEU A 21 -9.96 -10.17 -10.54
C LEU A 21 -9.83 -9.35 -9.25
N ILE A 22 -9.52 -8.05 -9.32
CA ILE A 22 -9.47 -7.17 -8.14
C ILE A 22 -10.83 -7.18 -7.43
N LEU A 23 -11.92 -6.95 -8.17
CA LEU A 23 -13.26 -6.87 -7.59
C LEU A 23 -13.70 -8.20 -6.96
N ASN A 24 -13.40 -9.33 -7.60
CA ASN A 24 -13.72 -10.65 -7.06
C ASN A 24 -12.87 -10.98 -5.83
N THR A 25 -11.61 -10.52 -5.78
CA THR A 25 -10.77 -10.65 -4.58
C THR A 25 -11.27 -9.79 -3.43
N ALA A 26 -11.85 -8.62 -3.71
CA ALA A 26 -12.39 -7.72 -2.69
C ALA A 26 -13.70 -8.21 -2.05
N LYS A 27 -14.52 -8.99 -2.77
CA LYS A 27 -15.80 -9.52 -2.26
C LYS A 27 -15.65 -10.30 -0.93
N PRO A 28 -14.86 -11.39 -0.84
CA PRO A 28 -14.70 -12.15 0.41
C PRO A 28 -14.00 -11.34 1.51
N MET A 29 -13.26 -10.29 1.18
CA MET A 29 -12.65 -9.40 2.18
C MET A 29 -13.70 -8.64 2.98
N LYS A 30 -14.88 -8.36 2.39
CA LYS A 30 -16.00 -7.76 3.13
C LYS A 30 -16.47 -8.67 4.27
N ASP A 31 -16.54 -9.98 4.03
CA ASP A 31 -16.94 -10.94 5.06
C ASP A 31 -15.88 -11.09 6.15
N ILE A 32 -14.60 -10.89 5.84
CA ILE A 32 -13.53 -10.85 6.86
C ILE A 32 -13.71 -9.63 7.78
N MET A 33 -14.24 -8.51 7.25
CA MET A 33 -14.48 -7.29 8.04
C MET A 33 -15.60 -7.42 9.07
N SER A 34 -16.52 -8.36 8.91
CA SER A 34 -17.59 -8.64 9.87
C SER A 34 -17.20 -9.65 10.96
N ARG A 35 -16.06 -10.34 10.83
CA ARG A 35 -15.59 -11.32 11.82
C ARG A 35 -15.10 -10.65 13.11
N ALA A 36 -15.24 -11.37 14.22
CA ALA A 36 -14.67 -10.97 15.51
C ALA A 36 -13.14 -10.86 15.45
N VAL A 37 -12.49 -11.82 14.77
CA VAL A 37 -11.06 -11.78 14.46
C VAL A 37 -10.89 -11.44 12.99
N LYS A 38 -10.38 -10.22 12.74
CA LYS A 38 -10.22 -9.67 11.38
C LYS A 38 -8.84 -9.94 10.78
N LYS A 39 -7.91 -10.53 11.53
CA LYS A 39 -6.53 -10.74 11.08
C LYS A 39 -6.38 -12.04 10.29
N LEU A 40 -5.76 -11.94 9.12
CA LEU A 40 -5.33 -13.04 8.26
C LEU A 40 -3.80 -13.16 8.31
N PRO A 41 -3.22 -14.35 8.07
CA PRO A 41 -1.78 -14.54 8.00
C PRO A 41 -1.21 -14.31 6.59
N THR A 42 -2.03 -13.89 5.61
CA THR A 42 -1.69 -13.87 4.18
C THR A 42 -0.40 -13.10 3.88
N PHE A 43 -0.19 -11.96 4.54
CA PHE A 43 0.98 -11.10 4.38
C PHE A 43 1.91 -11.12 5.60
N ARG A 44 1.87 -12.20 6.41
CA ARG A 44 2.79 -12.34 7.54
C ARG A 44 4.25 -12.29 7.06
N GLY A 45 5.05 -11.45 7.70
CA GLY A 45 6.46 -11.22 7.33
C GLY A 45 6.63 -10.37 6.08
N LYS A 46 5.56 -9.73 5.60
CA LYS A 46 5.61 -8.73 4.53
C LYS A 46 5.50 -7.33 5.11
N SER A 47 6.18 -6.40 4.46
CA SER A 47 6.24 -5.00 4.84
C SER A 47 5.49 -4.10 3.84
N VAL A 48 4.68 -3.17 4.36
CA VAL A 48 3.93 -2.18 3.58
C VAL A 48 4.31 -0.78 4.03
N TYR A 49 4.89 -0.01 3.12
CA TYR A 49 5.33 1.36 3.35
C TYR A 49 4.34 2.34 2.71
N ASN A 50 3.74 3.21 3.53
CA ASN A 50 2.83 4.26 3.10
C ASN A 50 3.58 5.60 3.04
N LEU A 51 3.83 6.11 1.83
CA LEU A 51 4.58 7.34 1.55
C LEU A 51 3.63 8.40 1.02
N PHE A 52 3.15 9.27 1.92
CA PHE A 52 2.17 10.30 1.59
C PHE A 52 2.83 11.68 1.69
N PHE A 53 3.14 12.26 0.54
CA PHE A 53 3.76 13.59 0.40
C PHE A 53 2.76 14.73 0.47
N GLU A 54 1.49 14.40 0.34
CA GLU A 54 0.35 15.28 0.53
C GLU A 54 -0.70 14.62 1.44
N SER A 55 -1.54 15.45 2.07
CA SER A 55 -2.49 14.98 3.07
C SER A 55 -3.60 14.11 2.44
N SER A 56 -3.77 12.90 2.97
CA SER A 56 -4.84 12.00 2.55
C SER A 56 -5.26 11.04 3.65
N THR A 57 -6.26 11.43 4.42
CA THR A 57 -6.73 10.62 5.56
C THR A 57 -7.35 9.30 5.11
N ARG A 58 -8.26 9.32 4.13
CA ARG A 58 -8.99 8.11 3.72
C ARG A 58 -8.06 7.08 3.10
N THR A 59 -7.24 7.48 2.14
CA THR A 59 -6.35 6.57 1.40
C THR A 59 -5.28 5.97 2.31
N ARG A 60 -4.62 6.81 3.13
CA ARG A 60 -3.60 6.33 4.07
C ARG A 60 -4.17 5.34 5.08
N THR A 61 -5.27 5.70 5.74
CA THR A 61 -5.88 4.86 6.77
C THR A 61 -6.42 3.56 6.18
N SER A 62 -6.99 3.58 4.96
CA SER A 62 -7.51 2.36 4.35
C SER A 62 -6.40 1.38 3.98
N PHE A 63 -5.29 1.85 3.39
CA PHE A 63 -4.14 0.98 3.08
C PHE A 63 -3.46 0.44 4.34
N GLU A 64 -3.26 1.29 5.35
CA GLU A 64 -2.69 0.86 6.63
C GLU A 64 -3.57 -0.19 7.32
N THR A 65 -4.88 0.03 7.33
CA THR A 65 -5.85 -0.91 7.91
C THR A 65 -5.84 -2.23 7.16
N ALA A 66 -5.90 -2.20 5.82
CA ALA A 66 -5.87 -3.40 4.99
C ALA A 66 -4.60 -4.23 5.20
N ALA A 67 -3.43 -3.58 5.25
CA ALA A 67 -2.16 -4.25 5.52
C ALA A 67 -2.13 -4.95 6.89
N LYS A 68 -2.57 -4.26 7.95
CA LYS A 68 -2.67 -4.84 9.31
C LYS A 68 -3.65 -6.00 9.38
N ILE A 69 -4.77 -5.92 8.67
CA ILE A 69 -5.75 -6.99 8.53
C ILE A 69 -5.12 -8.21 7.86
N LEU A 70 -4.33 -8.00 6.80
CA LEU A 70 -3.65 -9.08 6.10
C LEU A 70 -2.41 -9.62 6.84
N GLY A 71 -2.06 -9.04 7.99
CA GLY A 71 -0.97 -9.49 8.85
C GLY A 71 0.40 -8.95 8.46
N ALA A 72 0.45 -7.90 7.64
CA ALA A 72 1.69 -7.22 7.26
C ALA A 72 2.14 -6.21 8.33
N ASP A 73 3.45 -5.97 8.37
CA ASP A 73 4.04 -4.86 9.10
C ASP A 73 3.89 -3.56 8.31
N THR A 74 3.49 -2.48 8.97
CA THR A 74 3.20 -1.20 8.30
C THR A 74 4.11 -0.10 8.80
N THR A 75 4.69 0.67 7.88
CA THR A 75 5.41 1.91 8.18
C THR A 75 4.77 3.06 7.43
N SER A 76 4.54 4.19 8.10
CA SER A 76 3.90 5.37 7.51
C SER A 76 4.85 6.55 7.64
N LEU A 77 5.21 7.16 6.51
CA LEU A 77 6.04 8.35 6.46
C LEU A 77 5.15 9.54 6.11
N ALA A 78 5.04 10.50 7.04
CA ALA A 78 4.36 11.77 6.80
C ALA A 78 5.40 12.85 6.49
N VAL A 79 5.27 13.51 5.34
CA VAL A 79 6.28 14.46 4.84
C VAL A 79 6.47 15.69 5.71
N ALA A 80 5.44 16.10 6.46
CA ALA A 80 5.54 17.16 7.45
C ALA A 80 6.65 16.92 8.51
N GLN A 81 7.09 15.66 8.68
CA GLN A 81 8.13 15.27 9.65
C GLN A 81 9.39 14.66 8.99
N SER A 82 9.45 14.60 7.65
CA SER A 82 10.53 13.92 6.94
C SER A 82 11.70 14.84 6.57
N SER A 83 12.86 14.24 6.33
CA SER A 83 14.11 14.89 5.92
C SER A 83 14.04 15.72 4.63
N LEU A 84 12.94 15.67 3.87
CA LEU A 84 12.68 16.61 2.77
C LEU A 84 12.76 18.08 3.23
N ASN A 85 12.38 18.36 4.48
CA ASN A 85 12.52 19.69 5.08
C ASN A 85 14.00 20.11 5.31
N LYS A 86 14.95 19.17 5.21
CA LYS A 86 16.39 19.40 5.33
C LYS A 86 17.10 19.47 3.98
N GLY A 87 16.35 19.55 2.88
CA GLY A 87 16.92 19.63 1.52
C GLY A 87 17.27 18.28 0.89
N GLU A 88 16.84 17.16 1.48
CA GLU A 88 16.91 15.85 0.84
C GLU A 88 15.95 15.80 -0.36
N THR A 89 16.37 15.20 -1.48
CA THR A 89 15.49 15.07 -2.64
C THR A 89 14.48 13.94 -2.44
N LEU A 90 13.34 13.98 -3.15
CA LEU A 90 12.39 12.87 -3.20
C LEU A 90 13.08 11.56 -3.59
N LEU A 91 13.99 11.63 -4.56
CA LEU A 91 14.72 10.48 -5.06
C LEU A 91 15.62 9.87 -3.97
N ASP A 92 16.29 10.69 -3.17
CA ASP A 92 17.12 10.23 -2.07
C ASP A 92 16.28 9.58 -0.96
N THR A 93 15.12 10.17 -0.65
CA THR A 93 14.17 9.58 0.30
C THR A 93 13.70 8.20 -0.19
N VAL A 94 13.34 8.08 -1.47
CA VAL A 94 12.91 6.81 -2.07
C VAL A 94 14.05 5.78 -2.09
N ARG A 95 15.30 6.18 -2.37
CA ARG A 95 16.47 5.30 -2.32
C ARG A 95 16.74 4.79 -0.91
N THR A 96 16.65 5.65 0.09
CA THR A 96 16.79 5.28 1.50
C THR A 96 15.74 4.25 1.90
N LEU A 97 14.49 4.44 1.48
CA LEU A 97 13.41 3.49 1.74
C LEU A 97 13.60 2.19 0.95
N GLN A 98 14.06 2.25 -0.29
CA GLN A 98 14.38 1.06 -1.08
C GLN A 98 15.48 0.21 -0.42
N ALA A 99 16.46 0.84 0.25
CA ALA A 99 17.50 0.13 0.99
C ALA A 99 16.95 -0.68 2.18
N MET A 100 15.78 -0.31 2.71
CA MET A 100 15.06 -1.08 3.74
C MET A 100 14.36 -2.32 3.16
N LYS A 101 14.37 -2.49 1.84
CA LYS A 101 13.77 -3.61 1.09
C LYS A 101 12.28 -3.83 1.40
N PRO A 102 11.43 -2.81 1.21
CA PRO A 102 9.99 -2.96 1.40
C PRO A 102 9.42 -3.96 0.39
N ASP A 103 8.45 -4.78 0.82
CA ASP A 103 7.73 -5.66 -0.11
C ASP A 103 6.70 -4.89 -0.94
N ILE A 104 6.02 -3.92 -0.32
CA ILE A 104 4.98 -3.10 -0.95
C ILE A 104 5.17 -1.64 -0.56
N VAL A 105 5.01 -0.76 -1.54
CA VAL A 105 5.07 0.69 -1.36
C VAL A 105 3.81 1.33 -1.93
N VAL A 106 3.15 2.16 -1.14
CA VAL A 106 2.00 2.99 -1.55
C VAL A 106 2.47 4.44 -1.54
N ILE A 107 2.48 5.09 -2.70
CA ILE A 107 2.94 6.47 -2.85
C ILE A 107 1.77 7.38 -3.21
N ARG A 108 1.78 8.58 -2.63
CA ARG A 108 0.95 9.70 -3.05
C ARG A 108 1.79 10.97 -3.11
N HIS A 109 1.95 11.53 -4.31
CA HIS A 109 2.75 12.71 -4.61
C HIS A 109 2.07 13.54 -5.71
N SER A 110 2.27 14.86 -5.71
CA SER A 110 1.73 15.82 -6.69
C SER A 110 2.72 16.23 -7.78
#